data_AF-A0A1B2HFJ1-F1
#
_entry.id   AF-A0A1B2HFJ1-F1
#
_cell.length_a   1.000
_cell.length_b   1.000
_cell.length_c   1.000
_cell.angle_alpha   90.00
_cell.angle_beta   90.00
_cell.angle_gamma   90.00
#
_symmetry.space_group_name_H-M   'P 1'
#
loop_
_entity.id
_entity.type
_entity.pdbx_description
1 polymer ?
#
loop_
_entity_poly.entity_id
_entity_poly.type
_entity_poly.pdbx_seq_one_letter_code
_entity_poly.pdbx_strand_id
1 'polypeptide(L)'
;MGKRGPAAKPTKLRVLHGDRADRINADEPEPPEDEIRCPDWASEGAREIWQRLAPGLEERGVLTVWDVDAFLLLCEALARYRSATQLVNGSALLVQGGAGLMKNPALQVQAEAERTFLQIAARFGLTPSDRQSIKVDIGTDGGKAGANRLLS
;
A
#
# COMPACT_ATOMS: atom_id res chain seq x y z
N MET A 1 -3.51 20.09 17.96
CA MET A 1 -2.82 21.04 17.07
C MET A 1 -2.06 20.25 16.02
N GLY A 2 -2.48 20.27 14.75
CA GLY A 2 -1.74 19.60 13.67
C GLY A 2 -0.47 20.38 13.33
N LYS A 3 0.66 19.69 13.19
CA LYS A 3 1.92 20.33 12.75
C LYS A 3 1.69 20.92 11.36
N ARG A 4 1.79 22.25 11.23
CA ARG A 4 1.65 22.97 9.95
C ARG A 4 2.94 22.81 9.14
N GLY A 5 2.84 22.20 7.96
CA GLY A 5 3.94 22.03 7.01
C GLY A 5 3.94 20.63 6.37
N PRO A 6 4.59 20.45 5.20
CA PRO A 6 4.80 19.12 4.62
C PRO A 6 5.48 18.19 5.63
N ALA A 7 5.15 16.90 5.60
CA ALA A 7 5.83 15.90 6.41
C ALA A 7 7.35 15.98 6.20
N ALA A 8 8.11 15.76 7.27
CA ALA A 8 9.57 15.77 7.18
C ALA A 8 10.04 14.71 6.17
N LYS A 9 11.06 15.05 5.38
CA LYS A 9 11.66 14.09 4.44
C LYS A 9 12.33 12.95 5.23
N PRO A 10 12.16 11.68 4.83
CA PRO A 10 12.88 10.54 5.38
C PRO A 10 14.40 10.75 5.39
N THR A 11 15.09 10.15 6.37
CA THR A 11 16.55 10.31 6.56
C THR A 11 17.34 9.90 5.33
N LYS A 12 16.98 8.77 4.69
CA LYS A 12 17.64 8.31 3.46
C LYS A 12 17.63 9.36 2.35
N LEU A 13 16.52 10.10 2.20
CA LEU A 13 16.42 11.19 1.22
C LEU A 13 17.24 12.42 1.64
N ARG A 14 17.32 12.73 2.94
CA ARG A 14 18.13 13.85 3.44
C ARG A 14 19.62 13.59 3.26
N VAL A 15 20.07 12.38 3.54
CA VAL A 15 21.44 11.92 3.28
C VAL A 15 21.78 12.04 1.80
N LEU A 16 20.90 11.53 0.91
CA LEU A 16 21.10 11.60 -0.55
C LEU A 16 21.22 13.05 -1.06
N HIS A 17 20.49 13.98 -0.46
CA HIS A 17 20.55 15.41 -0.80
C HIS A 17 21.76 16.15 -0.19
N GLY A 18 22.61 15.47 0.60
CA GLY A 18 23.79 16.07 1.21
C GLY A 18 23.48 17.01 2.38
N ASP A 19 22.37 16.78 3.10
CA ASP A 19 22.10 17.49 4.35
C ASP A 19 23.25 17.28 5.34
N ARG A 20 23.48 18.28 6.21
CA ARG A 20 24.53 18.19 7.22
C ARG A 20 24.21 17.08 8.23
N ALA A 21 25.21 16.27 8.57
CA ALA A 21 25.07 15.11 9.46
C ALA A 21 24.51 15.47 10.84
N ASP A 22 24.83 16.65 11.38
CA ASP A 22 24.32 17.16 12.65
C ASP A 22 22.81 17.43 12.67
N ARG A 23 22.20 17.52 11.48
CA ARG A 23 20.76 17.76 11.32
C ARG A 23 19.99 16.50 10.92
N ILE A 24 20.68 15.39 10.66
CA ILE A 24 20.07 14.15 10.21
C ILE A 24 19.73 13.30 11.44
N ASN A 25 18.52 12.75 11.48
CA ASN A 25 18.14 11.81 12.52
C ASN A 25 18.77 10.45 12.22
N ALA A 26 19.93 10.16 12.80
CA ALA A 26 20.59 8.86 12.65
C ALA A 26 19.80 7.73 13.34
N ASP A 27 18.90 8.07 14.26
CA ASP A 27 18.07 7.14 15.02
C ASP A 27 16.65 7.03 14.44
N GLU A 28 16.50 7.20 13.12
CA GLU A 28 15.21 6.89 12.48
C GLU A 28 14.95 5.37 12.59
N PRO A 29 13.81 4.95 13.16
CA PRO A 29 13.49 3.53 13.26
C PRO A 29 13.44 2.88 11.88
N GLU A 30 14.19 1.81 11.69
CA GLU A 30 14.10 0.95 10.51
C GLU A 30 13.26 -0.29 10.82
N PRO A 31 12.42 -0.76 9.88
CA PRO A 31 11.73 -2.03 10.02
C PRO A 31 12.74 -3.16 10.21
N PRO A 32 12.49 -4.12 11.12
CA PRO A 32 13.36 -5.28 11.25
C PRO A 32 13.30 -6.16 10.00
N GLU A 33 14.42 -6.82 9.70
CA GLU A 33 14.52 -7.84 8.66
C GLU A 33 13.87 -9.14 9.16
N ASP A 34 12.54 -9.17 9.13
CA ASP A 34 11.71 -10.31 9.54
C ASP A 34 10.80 -10.76 8.39
N GLU A 35 10.29 -11.99 8.48
CA GLU A 35 9.44 -12.57 7.45
C GLU A 35 8.03 -11.96 7.43
N ILE A 36 7.58 -11.55 6.24
CA ILE A 36 6.25 -10.97 6.04
C ILE A 36 5.23 -12.09 5.80
N ARG A 37 4.49 -12.46 6.86
CA ARG A 37 3.48 -13.52 6.81
C ARG A 37 2.07 -12.98 6.79
N CYS A 38 1.21 -13.59 5.97
CA CYS A 38 -0.23 -13.32 5.98
C CYS A 38 -0.82 -13.80 7.32
N PRO A 39 -1.55 -12.97 8.07
CA PRO A 39 -2.18 -13.40 9.31
C PRO A 39 -3.16 -14.56 9.13
N ASP A 40 -3.15 -15.51 10.07
CA ASP A 40 -3.93 -16.75 9.98
C ASP A 40 -5.44 -16.52 9.92
N TRP A 41 -5.91 -15.42 10.52
CA TRP A 41 -7.33 -15.04 10.57
C TRP A 41 -7.82 -14.34 9.29
N ALA A 42 -6.96 -14.11 8.31
CA ALA A 42 -7.34 -13.54 7.02
C ALA A 42 -8.42 -14.37 6.33
N SER A 43 -9.37 -13.70 5.68
CA SER A 43 -10.35 -14.36 4.82
C SER A 43 -9.65 -15.06 3.65
N GLU A 44 -10.28 -16.11 3.11
CA GLU A 44 -9.72 -16.88 1.98
C GLU A 44 -9.44 -15.96 0.78
N GLY A 45 -10.39 -15.11 0.41
CA GLY A 45 -10.21 -14.15 -0.68
C GLY A 45 -9.10 -13.13 -0.42
N ALA A 46 -8.91 -12.69 0.83
CA ALA A 46 -7.80 -11.82 1.18
C ALA A 46 -6.45 -12.55 1.10
N ARG A 47 -6.39 -13.82 1.52
CA ARG A 47 -5.17 -14.65 1.45
C ARG A 47 -4.71 -14.86 0.01
N GLU A 48 -5.63 -15.12 -0.92
CA GLU A 48 -5.29 -15.23 -2.36
C GLU A 48 -4.69 -13.92 -2.90
N ILE A 49 -5.28 -12.79 -2.51
CA ILE A 49 -4.79 -11.46 -2.93
C ILE A 49 -3.42 -11.18 -2.33
N TRP A 50 -3.22 -11.53 -1.05
CA TRP A 50 -1.95 -11.42 -0.36
C TRP A 50 -0.87 -12.21 -1.10
N GLN A 51 -1.10 -13.50 -1.36
CA GLN A 51 -0.14 -14.37 -2.05
C GLN A 51 0.24 -13.84 -3.44
N ARG A 52 -0.70 -13.19 -4.14
CA ARG A 52 -0.45 -12.60 -5.46
C ARG A 52 0.36 -11.30 -5.40
N LEU A 53 0.17 -10.47 -4.38
CA LEU A 53 0.68 -9.10 -4.35
C LEU A 53 1.88 -8.90 -3.41
N ALA A 54 1.90 -9.58 -2.25
CA ALA A 54 2.93 -9.41 -1.23
C ALA A 54 4.36 -9.65 -1.76
N PRO A 55 4.65 -10.76 -2.49
CA PRO A 55 6.03 -11.07 -2.88
C PRO A 55 6.67 -9.98 -3.73
N GLY A 56 5.89 -9.39 -4.66
CA GLY A 56 6.38 -8.31 -5.49
C GLY A 56 6.58 -6.99 -4.73
N LEU A 57 5.78 -6.72 -3.70
CA LEU A 57 5.94 -5.51 -2.90
C LEU A 57 7.10 -5.64 -1.91
N GLU A 58 7.30 -6.83 -1.35
CA GLU A 58 8.43 -7.16 -0.49
C GLU A 58 9.76 -7.09 -1.26
N GLU A 59 9.85 -7.71 -2.44
CA GLU A 59 11.03 -7.67 -3.31
C GLU A 59 11.48 -6.23 -3.64
N ARG A 60 10.53 -5.30 -3.71
CA ARG A 60 10.76 -3.87 -4.03
C ARG A 60 10.95 -3.00 -2.78
N GLY A 61 10.91 -3.58 -1.58
CA GLY A 61 11.02 -2.85 -0.32
C GLY A 61 9.83 -1.94 -0.01
N VAL A 62 8.68 -2.17 -0.65
CA VAL A 62 7.45 -1.38 -0.46
C VAL A 62 6.60 -1.93 0.68
N LEU A 63 6.64 -3.24 0.90
CA LEU A 63 5.96 -3.91 2.00
C LEU A 63 7.01 -4.32 3.03
N THR A 64 6.81 -3.91 4.28
CA THR A 64 7.67 -4.29 5.42
C THR A 64 6.84 -4.96 6.50
N VAL A 65 7.49 -5.54 7.51
CA VAL A 65 6.80 -6.19 8.63
C VAL A 65 5.90 -5.24 9.43
N TRP A 66 6.15 -3.93 9.41
CA TRP A 66 5.27 -2.94 10.03
C TRP A 66 3.98 -2.69 9.26
N ASP A 67 3.93 -3.09 7.99
CA ASP A 67 2.82 -2.83 7.10
C ASP A 67 1.84 -4.00 7.00
N VAL A 68 2.11 -5.12 7.68
CA VAL A 68 1.34 -6.38 7.59
C VAL A 68 -0.16 -6.16 7.75
N ASP A 69 -0.59 -5.49 8.83
CA ASP A 69 -2.01 -5.26 9.10
C ASP A 69 -2.65 -4.32 8.07
N ALA A 70 -1.94 -3.26 7.69
CA ALA A 70 -2.43 -2.32 6.69
C ALA A 70 -2.59 -3.00 5.32
N PHE A 71 -1.63 -3.84 4.95
CA PHE A 71 -1.69 -4.60 3.72
C PHE A 71 -2.78 -5.67 3.75
N LEU A 72 -3.03 -6.30 4.91
CA LEU A 72 -4.14 -7.24 5.06
C LEU A 72 -5.48 -6.53 4.88
N LEU A 73 -5.66 -5.34 5.48
CA LEU A 73 -6.87 -4.55 5.30
C LEU A 73 -7.13 -4.18 3.83
N LEU A 74 -6.06 -3.90 3.07
CA LEU A 74 -6.16 -3.70 1.61
C LEU A 74 -6.63 -4.98 0.90
N CYS A 75 -6.08 -6.13 1.25
CA CYS A 75 -6.47 -7.42 0.68
C CYS A 75 -7.95 -7.75 0.99
N GLU A 76 -8.37 -7.54 2.25
CA GLU A 76 -9.76 -7.72 2.70
C GLU A 76 -10.73 -6.77 1.97
N ALA A 77 -10.35 -5.51 1.77
CA ALA A 77 -11.15 -4.55 1.02
C ALA A 77 -11.35 -5.02 -0.43
N LEU A 78 -10.29 -5.47 -1.11
CA LEU A 78 -10.40 -5.97 -2.48
C LEU A 78 -11.19 -7.28 -2.56
N ALA A 79 -11.04 -8.18 -1.60
CA ALA A 79 -11.85 -9.39 -1.51
C ALA A 79 -13.34 -9.05 -1.38
N ARG A 80 -13.68 -8.14 -0.46
CA ARG A 80 -15.05 -7.65 -0.25
C ARG A 80 -15.62 -6.98 -1.49
N TYR A 81 -14.82 -6.18 -2.18
CA TYR A 81 -15.21 -5.55 -3.44
C TYR A 81 -15.58 -6.60 -4.50
N ARG A 82 -14.77 -7.66 -4.66
CA ARG A 82 -15.04 -8.75 -5.62
C ARG A 82 -16.35 -9.46 -5.30
N SER A 83 -16.58 -9.82 -4.04
CA SER A 83 -17.83 -10.45 -3.61
C SER A 83 -19.05 -9.55 -3.81
N ALA A 84 -18.96 -8.27 -3.44
CA ALA A 84 -20.04 -7.31 -3.65
C ALA A 84 -20.34 -7.09 -5.15
N THR A 85 -19.30 -7.04 -5.99
CA THR A 85 -19.43 -6.91 -7.44
C THR A 85 -20.16 -8.12 -8.05
N GLN A 86 -19.86 -9.33 -7.60
CA GLN A 86 -20.56 -10.53 -8.06
C GLN A 86 -22.05 -10.48 -7.71
N LEU A 87 -22.39 -10.04 -6.49
CA LEU A 87 -23.79 -9.85 -6.07
C LEU A 87 -24.50 -8.80 -6.92
N VAL A 88 -23.85 -7.65 -7.17
CA VAL A 88 -24.41 -6.56 -7.97
C VAL A 88 -24.63 -7.00 -9.42
N ASN A 89 -23.66 -7.68 -10.04
CA ASN A 89 -23.76 -8.12 -11.44
C ASN A 89 -24.90 -9.13 -11.65
N GLY A 90 -25.26 -9.90 -10.63
CA GLY A 90 -26.40 -10.82 -10.65
C GLY A 90 -27.74 -10.19 -10.26
N SER A 91 -27.77 -8.91 -9.90
CA SER A 91 -28.94 -8.25 -9.29
C SER A 91 -29.37 -6.99 -10.04
N ALA A 92 -30.59 -6.54 -9.80
CA ALA A 92 -31.02 -5.20 -10.21
C ALA A 92 -30.41 -4.12 -9.31
N LEU A 93 -30.27 -2.89 -9.84
CA LEU A 93 -29.80 -1.71 -9.09
C LEU A 93 -30.77 -1.32 -7.95
N LEU A 94 -32.05 -1.62 -8.13
CA LEU A 94 -33.09 -1.47 -7.14
C LEU A 94 -33.61 -2.86 -6.74
N VAL A 95 -33.86 -3.04 -5.45
CA VAL A 95 -34.40 -4.27 -4.86
C VAL A 95 -35.63 -3.94 -4.02
N GLN A 96 -36.50 -4.93 -3.81
CA GLN A 96 -37.66 -4.75 -2.94
C GLN A 96 -37.21 -4.67 -1.48
N GLY A 97 -37.57 -3.57 -0.80
CA GLY A 97 -37.42 -3.38 0.64
C GLY A 97 -38.77 -3.25 1.35
N GLY A 98 -38.73 -3.09 2.68
CA GLY A 98 -39.95 -3.04 3.50
C GLY A 98 -40.89 -1.86 3.19
N ALA A 99 -40.39 -0.79 2.59
CA ALA A 99 -41.16 0.41 2.22
C ALA A 99 -41.31 0.60 0.69
N GLY A 100 -41.01 -0.43 -0.11
CA GLY A 100 -40.99 -0.36 -1.57
C GLY A 100 -39.59 -0.55 -2.14
N LEU A 101 -39.37 -0.05 -3.37
CA LEU A 101 -38.06 -0.20 -4.03
C LEU A 101 -37.00 0.65 -3.33
N MET A 102 -35.87 0.03 -3.03
CA MET A 102 -34.68 0.69 -2.48
C MET A 102 -33.42 0.32 -3.26
N LYS A 103 -32.35 1.10 -3.10
CA LYS A 103 -31.05 0.78 -3.69
C LYS A 103 -30.54 -0.56 -3.15
N ASN A 104 -29.95 -1.37 -4.01
CA ASN A 104 -29.33 -2.62 -3.60
C ASN A 104 -28.20 -2.34 -2.57
N PRO A 105 -28.27 -2.88 -1.34
CA PRO A 105 -27.24 -2.68 -0.32
C PRO A 105 -25.84 -3.14 -0.74
N ALA A 106 -25.74 -4.12 -1.66
CA ALA A 106 -24.46 -4.57 -2.19
C ALA A 106 -23.70 -3.45 -2.93
N LEU A 107 -24.39 -2.47 -3.52
CA LEU A 107 -23.77 -1.29 -4.13
C LEU A 107 -23.05 -0.43 -3.09
N GLN A 108 -23.60 -0.32 -1.88
CA GLN A 108 -22.97 0.44 -0.80
C GLN A 108 -21.71 -0.28 -0.32
N VAL A 109 -21.79 -1.60 -0.09
CA VAL A 109 -20.63 -2.41 0.31
C VAL A 109 -19.52 -2.34 -0.74
N GLN A 110 -19.89 -2.40 -2.03
CA GLN A 110 -18.95 -2.27 -3.14
C GLN A 110 -18.23 -0.91 -3.12
N ALA A 111 -18.98 0.19 -2.98
CA ALA A 111 -18.42 1.54 -2.95
C ALA A 111 -17.53 1.81 -1.72
N GLU A 112 -17.91 1.29 -0.56
CA GLU A 112 -17.11 1.40 0.67
C GLU A 112 -15.80 0.61 0.55
N ALA A 113 -15.88 -0.62 0.05
CA ALA A 113 -14.70 -1.47 -0.19
C ALA A 113 -13.73 -0.84 -1.20
N GLU A 114 -14.24 -0.26 -2.29
CA GLU A 114 -13.43 0.47 -3.27
C GLU A 114 -12.72 1.67 -2.64
N ARG A 115 -13.43 2.48 -1.83
CA ARG A 115 -12.85 3.63 -1.15
C ARG A 115 -11.74 3.22 -0.19
N THR A 116 -11.98 2.21 0.65
CA THR A 116 -10.97 1.68 1.57
C THR A 116 -9.76 1.15 0.81
N PHE A 117 -9.99 0.40 -0.28
CA PHE A 117 -8.92 -0.11 -1.12
C PHE A 117 -8.06 1.02 -1.68
N LEU A 118 -8.66 2.03 -2.32
CA LEU A 118 -7.93 3.15 -2.93
C LEU A 118 -7.14 3.96 -1.88
N GLN A 119 -7.73 4.18 -0.70
CA GLN A 119 -7.07 4.91 0.39
C GLN A 119 -5.81 4.19 0.90
N ILE A 120 -5.87 2.87 1.07
CA ILE A 120 -4.71 2.10 1.54
C ILE A 120 -3.73 1.85 0.40
N ALA A 121 -4.21 1.57 -0.81
CA ALA A 121 -3.41 1.34 -2.00
C ALA A 121 -2.46 2.51 -2.30
N ALA A 122 -2.87 3.73 -1.97
CA ALA A 122 -2.04 4.90 -2.14
C ALA A 122 -0.75 4.86 -1.31
N ARG A 123 -0.81 4.26 -0.11
CA ARG A 123 0.35 4.11 0.78
C ARG A 123 1.40 3.16 0.22
N PHE A 124 0.97 2.20 -0.60
CA PHE A 124 1.83 1.18 -1.20
C PHE A 124 2.22 1.51 -2.66
N GLY A 125 1.97 2.74 -3.14
CA GLY A 125 2.31 3.13 -4.51
C GLY A 125 1.55 2.34 -5.59
N LEU A 126 0.39 1.76 -5.24
CA LEU A 126 -0.39 0.91 -6.15
C LEU A 126 -1.27 1.70 -7.11
N THR A 127 -1.38 3.03 -6.98
CA THR A 127 -2.12 3.88 -7.93
C THR A 127 -1.19 4.61 -8.91
N PRO A 128 -1.64 4.92 -10.15
CA PRO A 128 -0.84 5.68 -11.11
C PRO A 128 -0.36 7.05 -10.60
N SER A 129 -1.18 7.74 -9.80
CA SER A 129 -0.81 9.05 -9.21
C SER A 129 0.33 8.93 -8.22
N ASP A 130 0.37 7.86 -7.42
CA ASP A 130 1.48 7.62 -6.48
C ASP A 130 2.75 7.23 -7.22
N ARG A 131 2.62 6.47 -8.32
CA ARG A 131 3.75 6.13 -9.20
C ARG A 131 4.37 7.35 -9.86
N GLN A 132 3.59 8.40 -10.16
CA GLN A 132 4.12 9.65 -10.73
C GLN A 132 5.11 10.36 -9.79
N SER A 133 4.97 10.16 -8.47
CA SER A 133 5.93 10.69 -7.48
C SER A 133 7.23 9.88 -7.42
N ILE A 134 7.23 8.64 -7.94
CA ILE A 134 8.38 7.74 -8.00
C ILE A 134 9.18 8.06 -9.25
N LYS A 135 10.25 8.85 -9.11
CA LYS A 135 11.25 9.04 -10.17
C LYS A 135 12.13 7.80 -10.22
N VAL A 136 11.88 6.92 -11.19
CA VAL A 136 12.82 5.85 -11.54
C VAL A 136 13.91 6.49 -12.38
N ASP A 137 15.09 6.71 -11.80
CA ASP A 137 16.29 6.87 -12.63
C ASP A 137 16.55 5.50 -13.24
N ILE A 138 16.18 5.37 -14.52
CA ILE A 138 16.55 4.19 -15.31
C ILE A 138 18.06 4.29 -15.50
N GLY A 139 18.80 3.73 -14.55
CA GLY A 139 20.21 3.43 -14.70
C GLY A 139 20.35 2.43 -15.83
N THR A 140 20.66 2.94 -17.03
CA THR A 140 21.29 2.12 -18.07
C THR A 140 22.58 1.58 -17.48
N ASP A 141 22.57 0.29 -17.12
CA ASP A 141 23.74 -0.44 -16.67
C ASP A 141 24.81 -0.41 -17.76
N GLY A 142 25.79 0.44 -17.50
CA GLY A 142 27.04 0.57 -18.24
C GLY A 142 28.20 0.72 -17.26
N GLY A 143 28.33 -0.23 -16.34
CA GLY A 143 29.56 -0.59 -15.61
C GLY A 143 30.31 0.50 -14.84
N LYS A 144 30.32 0.39 -13.51
CA LYS A 144 31.51 0.02 -12.70
C LYS A 144 31.31 0.29 -11.20
N ALA A 145 31.76 -0.71 -10.45
CA ALA A 145 32.40 -0.63 -9.14
C ALA A 145 31.49 -0.36 -7.92
N GLY A 146 31.37 -1.42 -7.12
CA GLY A 146 30.77 -1.47 -5.81
C GLY A 146 31.29 -0.41 -4.84
N ALA A 147 30.39 -0.09 -3.91
CA ALA A 147 30.53 0.83 -2.80
C ALA A 147 31.64 0.45 -1.81
N ASN A 148 32.91 0.62 -2.20
CA ASN A 148 34.03 0.54 -1.28
C ASN A 148 35.08 1.64 -1.52
N ARG A 149 34.63 2.89 -1.65
CA ARG A 149 35.53 4.04 -1.82
C ARG A 149 35.07 5.37 -1.20
N LEU A 150 34.32 5.33 -0.10
CA LEU A 150 33.93 6.56 0.61
C LEU A 150 34.57 6.72 2.00
N LEU A 151 35.51 5.86 2.39
CA LEU A 151 36.29 6.03 3.63
C LEU A 151 37.76 5.60 3.47
N SER A 152 38.50 6.26 2.58
CA SER A 152 39.97 6.41 2.65
C SER A 152 40.40 7.67 1.91
#